data_AF-A0A1G4W483-F1
#
_entry.id   AF-A0A1G4W483-F1
#
_cell.length_a   1.000
_cell.length_b   1.000
_cell.length_c   1.000
_cell.angle_alpha   90.00
_cell.angle_beta   90.00
_cell.angle_gamma   90.00
#
_symmetry.space_group_name_H-M   'P 1'
#
loop_
_entity.id
_entity.type
_entity.pdbx_description
1 polymer ?
#
loop_
_entity_poly.entity_id
_entity_poly.type
_entity_poly.pdbx_seq_one_letter_code
_entity_poly.pdbx_strand_id
1 'polypeptide(L)'
;MKKVVKKIIGVMLALCLFVEAGLQSNAESRWSNYNYKANLKGYSLEQLYLLSHQVEKPVEVNAVFEEIISRLEVSSKYSTQATGASTPAIDSYISLIKASVSTSHVLTIEINVKSNIPSISYFDFTIGYEYPGACRTDGTKVSLEGMSKGKHTITINTKGLVSGINVVAEIKARDYKERKVFKSLFDKPFACKTVFHEINSNDVMMDRVQSKIPDFILLLTCFGKIGKAARVAITILEGLNFVASFDTSTPAMAVGQYYRTITDFTTDYQCNVTLTIYASVASYKAGEAPIYNGKSTIYLPH
;
A
#
# COMPACT_ATOMS: atom_id res chain seq x y z
N MET A 1 73.63 -17.77 9.85
CA MET A 1 72.62 -18.85 9.64
C MET A 1 71.72 -19.11 10.85
N LYS A 2 72.21 -19.37 12.07
CA LYS A 2 71.37 -19.76 13.23
C LYS A 2 70.26 -18.77 13.64
N LYS A 3 70.43 -17.46 13.45
CA LYS A 3 69.40 -16.44 13.78
C LYS A 3 68.24 -16.38 12.77
N VAL A 4 68.48 -16.70 11.50
CA VAL A 4 67.46 -16.64 10.44
C VAL A 4 66.52 -17.85 10.55
N VAL A 5 67.08 -19.04 10.80
CA VAL A 5 66.29 -20.27 11.00
C VAL A 5 65.36 -20.17 12.22
N LYS A 6 65.82 -19.56 13.33
CA LYS A 6 64.96 -19.33 14.50
C LYS A 6 63.78 -18.38 14.22
N LYS A 7 63.98 -17.35 13.39
CA LYS A 7 62.90 -16.43 12.99
C LYS A 7 61.87 -17.11 12.09
N ILE A 8 62.31 -17.94 11.14
CA ILE A 8 61.41 -18.66 10.23
C ILE A 8 60.54 -19.67 11.00
N ILE A 9 61.15 -20.44 11.92
CA ILE A 9 60.41 -21.40 12.76
C ILE A 9 59.40 -20.68 13.67
N GLY A 10 59.78 -19.55 14.27
CA GLY A 10 58.86 -18.75 15.09
C GLY A 10 57.66 -18.20 14.32
N VAL A 11 57.86 -17.76 13.08
CA VAL A 11 56.78 -17.28 12.20
C VAL A 11 55.86 -18.42 11.77
N MET A 12 56.40 -19.61 11.46
CA MET A 12 55.57 -20.78 11.14
C MET A 12 54.73 -21.27 12.33
N LEU A 13 55.30 -21.29 13.54
CA LEU A 13 54.56 -21.64 14.76
C LEU A 13 53.44 -20.63 15.06
N ALA A 14 53.71 -19.33 14.89
CA ALA A 14 52.68 -18.31 15.04
C ALA A 14 51.56 -18.48 14.00
N LEU A 15 51.90 -18.72 12.73
CA LEU A 15 50.93 -18.99 11.66
C LEU A 15 50.08 -20.23 11.93
N CYS A 16 50.66 -21.31 12.46
CA CYS A 16 49.90 -22.51 12.84
C CYS A 16 48.92 -22.22 13.97
N LEU A 17 49.34 -21.47 15.00
CA LEU A 17 48.48 -21.08 16.12
C LEU A 17 47.33 -20.15 15.69
N PHE A 18 47.57 -19.24 14.73
CA PHE A 18 46.51 -18.39 14.19
C PHE A 18 45.50 -19.15 13.32
N VAL A 19 45.97 -20.15 12.56
CA VAL A 19 45.08 -21.03 11.76
C VAL A 19 44.25 -21.93 12.68
N GLU A 20 44.83 -22.48 13.75
CA GLU A 20 44.12 -23.30 14.74
C GLU A 20 43.08 -22.49 15.54
N ALA A 21 43.42 -21.27 15.99
CA ALA A 21 42.48 -20.39 16.68
C ALA A 21 41.32 -19.93 15.77
N GLY A 22 41.61 -19.68 14.49
CA GLY A 22 40.59 -19.38 13.47
C GLY A 22 39.68 -20.58 13.14
N LEU A 23 40.20 -21.80 13.20
CA LEU A 23 39.42 -23.02 13.01
C LEU A 23 38.58 -23.37 14.25
N GLN A 24 39.10 -23.17 15.46
CA GLN A 24 38.38 -23.42 16.71
C GLN A 24 37.22 -22.43 16.91
N SER A 25 37.42 -21.14 16.67
CA SER A 25 36.34 -20.14 16.74
C SER A 25 35.24 -20.37 15.69
N ASN A 26 35.59 -20.83 14.50
CA ASN A 26 34.61 -21.25 13.48
C ASN A 26 33.91 -22.57 13.82
N ALA A 27 34.59 -23.51 14.46
CA ALA A 27 34.00 -24.77 14.90
C ALA A 27 33.04 -24.57 16.09
N GLU A 28 33.39 -23.74 17.07
CA GLU A 28 32.55 -23.38 18.22
C GLU A 28 31.30 -22.61 17.81
N SER A 29 31.41 -21.67 16.87
CA SER A 29 30.24 -20.96 16.33
C SER A 29 29.31 -21.87 15.51
N ARG A 30 29.85 -22.91 14.85
CA ARG A 30 29.05 -23.93 14.14
C ARG A 30 28.41 -24.93 15.11
N TRP A 31 29.12 -25.35 16.16
CA TRP A 31 28.62 -26.26 17.19
C TRP A 31 27.54 -25.61 18.06
N SER A 32 27.71 -24.35 18.46
CA SER A 32 26.68 -23.63 19.23
C SER A 32 25.40 -23.43 18.42
N ASN A 33 25.52 -23.13 17.11
CA ASN A 33 24.38 -23.02 16.21
C ASN A 33 23.64 -24.34 15.95
N TYR A 34 24.36 -25.47 15.88
CA TYR A 34 23.73 -26.78 15.69
C TYR A 34 22.93 -27.21 16.92
N ASN A 35 23.49 -27.03 18.12
CA ASN A 35 22.80 -27.28 19.38
C ASN A 35 21.60 -26.32 19.57
N TYR A 36 21.73 -25.07 19.14
CA TYR A 36 20.63 -24.11 19.19
C TYR A 36 19.43 -24.58 18.35
N LYS A 37 19.63 -24.96 17.07
CA LYS A 37 18.54 -25.47 16.22
C LYS A 37 17.95 -26.78 16.73
N ALA A 38 18.77 -27.68 17.29
CA ALA A 38 18.28 -28.93 17.88
C ALA A 38 17.36 -28.66 19.09
N ASN A 39 17.70 -27.66 19.91
CA ASN A 39 16.90 -27.28 21.08
C ASN A 39 15.54 -26.69 20.69
N LEU A 40 15.45 -25.93 19.58
CA LEU A 40 14.20 -25.32 19.12
C LEU A 40 13.08 -26.34 18.85
N LYS A 41 13.42 -27.57 18.45
CA LYS A 41 12.45 -28.64 18.18
C LYS A 41 11.62 -29.03 19.40
N GLY A 42 12.16 -28.86 20.61
CA GLY A 42 11.46 -29.15 21.87
C GLY A 42 10.48 -28.07 22.32
N TYR A 43 10.51 -26.88 21.70
CA TYR A 43 9.61 -25.78 22.04
C TYR A 43 8.23 -26.04 21.42
N SER A 44 7.16 -25.49 21.98
CA SER A 44 5.85 -25.35 21.32
C SER A 44 5.84 -24.12 20.40
N LEU A 45 4.83 -23.99 19.52
CA LEU A 45 4.72 -22.83 18.62
C LEU A 45 4.59 -21.51 19.39
N GLU A 46 3.82 -21.50 20.48
CA GLU A 46 3.69 -20.34 21.36
C GLU A 46 5.04 -19.95 21.99
N GLN A 47 5.81 -20.93 22.48
CA GLN A 47 7.13 -20.65 23.05
C GLN A 47 8.13 -20.16 21.98
N LEU A 48 8.00 -20.60 20.72
CA LEU A 48 8.80 -20.07 19.62
C LEU A 48 8.46 -18.62 19.31
N TYR A 49 7.19 -18.21 19.34
CA TYR A 49 6.81 -16.81 19.20
C TYR A 49 7.31 -15.95 20.37
N LEU A 50 7.25 -16.46 21.61
CA LEU A 50 7.86 -15.78 22.75
C LEU A 50 9.37 -15.61 22.58
N LEU A 51 10.05 -16.66 22.10
CA LEU A 51 11.48 -16.63 21.85
C LEU A 51 11.83 -15.66 20.71
N SER A 52 11.01 -15.56 19.65
CA SER A 52 11.24 -14.63 18.54
C SER A 52 11.25 -13.16 18.99
N HIS A 53 10.53 -12.83 20.07
CA HIS A 53 10.50 -11.49 20.65
C HIS A 53 11.77 -11.13 21.46
N GLN A 54 12.59 -12.14 21.80
CA GLN A 54 13.75 -12.01 22.69
C GLN A 54 15.09 -12.12 21.95
N VAL A 55 15.14 -12.86 20.84
CA VAL A 55 16.39 -13.09 20.09
C VAL A 55 16.82 -11.87 19.28
N GLU A 56 18.09 -11.51 19.41
CA GLU A 56 18.67 -10.33 18.75
C GLU A 56 19.75 -10.68 17.73
N LYS A 57 20.47 -11.79 17.92
CA LYS A 57 21.54 -12.18 16.99
C LYS A 57 20.91 -12.70 15.69
N PRO A 58 21.38 -12.25 14.51
CA PRO A 58 20.80 -12.65 13.23
C PRO A 58 20.68 -14.16 13.03
N VAL A 59 21.66 -14.94 13.50
CA VAL A 59 21.62 -16.40 13.35
C VAL A 59 20.54 -17.05 14.20
N GLU A 60 20.30 -16.54 15.41
CA GLU A 60 19.25 -17.01 16.32
C GLU A 60 17.86 -16.60 15.79
N VAL A 61 17.72 -15.35 15.33
CA VAL A 61 16.51 -14.82 14.68
C VAL A 61 16.11 -15.69 13.48
N ASN A 62 17.06 -15.97 12.59
CA ASN A 62 16.84 -16.81 11.42
C ASN A 62 16.45 -18.24 11.84
N ALA A 63 17.13 -18.83 12.81
CA ALA A 63 16.84 -20.18 13.28
C ALA A 63 15.45 -20.33 13.92
N VAL A 64 15.04 -19.38 14.76
CA VAL A 64 13.71 -19.37 15.39
C VAL A 64 12.62 -19.22 14.33
N PHE A 65 12.80 -18.31 13.37
CA PHE A 65 11.84 -18.13 12.29
C PHE A 65 11.71 -19.38 11.40
N GLU A 66 12.83 -20.01 11.03
CA GLU A 66 12.83 -21.25 10.25
C GLU A 66 11.99 -22.35 10.91
N GLU A 67 12.13 -22.50 12.23
CA GLU A 67 11.35 -23.47 12.99
C GLU A 67 9.85 -23.10 13.01
N ILE A 68 9.51 -21.82 13.23
CA ILE A 68 8.12 -21.32 13.18
C ILE A 68 7.47 -21.65 11.83
N ILE A 69 8.11 -21.26 10.72
CA ILE A 69 7.57 -21.48 9.38
C ILE A 69 7.42 -22.97 9.08
N SER A 70 8.39 -23.80 9.47
CA SER A 70 8.32 -25.25 9.25
C SER A 70 7.09 -25.88 9.90
N ARG A 71 6.68 -25.40 11.08
CA ARG A 71 5.51 -25.90 11.81
C ARG A 71 4.20 -25.39 11.23
N LEU A 72 4.19 -24.13 10.80
CA LEU A 72 3.02 -23.55 10.13
C LEU A 72 2.75 -24.24 8.79
N GLU A 73 3.79 -24.53 8.01
CA GLU A 73 3.69 -25.29 6.76
C GLU A 73 3.12 -26.70 6.97
N VAL A 74 3.56 -27.39 8.03
CA VAL A 74 3.00 -28.70 8.39
C VAL A 74 1.52 -28.58 8.75
N SER A 75 1.15 -27.57 9.53
CA SER A 75 -0.25 -27.38 9.94
C SER A 75 -1.20 -27.07 8.77
N SER A 76 -0.74 -26.34 7.76
CA SER A 76 -1.56 -25.97 6.59
C SER A 76 -1.81 -27.14 5.64
N LYS A 77 -0.88 -28.11 5.55
CA LYS A 77 -1.05 -29.34 4.74
C LYS A 77 -2.14 -30.28 5.27
N TYR A 78 -2.52 -30.16 6.55
CA TYR A 78 -3.53 -31.02 7.19
C TYR A 78 -4.84 -30.29 7.55
N SER A 79 -4.96 -28.99 7.30
CA SER A 79 -6.19 -28.24 7.59
C SER A 79 -7.11 -28.22 6.36
N THR A 80 -8.28 -28.85 6.46
CA THR A 80 -9.33 -28.84 5.41
C THR A 80 -10.38 -27.75 5.62
N GLN A 81 -10.19 -26.83 6.57
CA GLN A 81 -11.16 -25.77 6.87
C GLN A 81 -10.58 -24.38 6.63
N ALA A 82 -10.97 -23.80 5.49
CA ALA A 82 -10.86 -22.38 5.21
C ALA A 82 -11.89 -21.60 6.06
N THR A 83 -11.58 -21.41 7.34
CA THR A 83 -12.28 -20.44 8.20
C THR A 83 -11.30 -19.33 8.52
N GLY A 84 -11.49 -18.17 7.87
CA GLY A 84 -10.75 -16.91 8.08
C GLY A 84 -9.27 -17.08 8.39
N ALA A 85 -8.43 -17.19 7.35
CA ALA A 85 -7.00 -17.48 7.47
C ALA A 85 -6.37 -16.73 8.66
N SER A 86 -6.07 -17.46 9.73
CA SER A 86 -5.29 -16.94 10.84
C SER A 86 -4.00 -16.38 10.25
N THR A 87 -3.60 -15.19 10.70
CA THR A 87 -2.36 -14.54 10.27
C THR A 87 -1.30 -14.58 11.39
N PRO A 88 -0.97 -15.76 11.94
CA PRO A 88 -0.24 -15.85 13.19
C PRO A 88 1.22 -15.42 13.02
N ALA A 89 1.85 -15.61 11.84
CA ALA A 89 3.22 -15.17 11.64
C ALA A 89 3.27 -13.64 11.48
N ILE A 90 2.39 -13.04 10.67
CA ILE A 90 2.34 -11.57 10.53
C ILE A 90 2.02 -10.93 11.88
N ASP A 91 1.04 -11.45 12.62
CA ASP A 91 0.63 -10.89 13.92
C ASP A 91 1.71 -11.01 15.00
N SER A 92 2.54 -12.04 14.92
CA SER A 92 3.65 -12.23 15.86
C SER A 92 4.83 -11.31 15.55
N TYR A 93 5.02 -10.92 14.30
CA TYR A 93 6.16 -10.09 13.91
C TYR A 93 5.85 -8.61 13.85
N ILE A 94 4.67 -8.20 13.39
CA ILE A 94 4.31 -6.79 13.24
C ILE A 94 2.91 -6.48 13.75
N SER A 95 2.67 -5.21 14.02
CA SER A 95 1.33 -4.67 14.24
C SER A 95 1.25 -3.28 13.63
N LEU A 96 0.12 -2.96 12.99
CA LEU A 96 -0.13 -1.62 12.49
C LEU A 96 -0.39 -0.68 13.66
N ILE A 97 0.39 0.40 13.75
CA ILE A 97 0.10 1.52 14.67
C ILE A 97 -0.88 2.48 13.98
N LYS A 98 -0.51 2.95 12.78
CA LYS A 98 -1.29 3.90 12.00
C LYS A 98 -0.98 3.76 10.52
N ALA A 99 -1.96 4.01 9.68
CA ALA A 99 -1.75 4.26 8.26
C ALA A 99 -2.62 5.43 7.79
N SER A 100 -2.07 6.21 6.88
CA SER A 100 -2.71 7.34 6.21
C SER A 100 -2.11 7.57 4.84
N VAL A 101 -2.93 8.02 3.90
CA VAL A 101 -2.50 8.49 2.57
C VAL A 101 -2.78 9.98 2.48
N SER A 102 -1.80 10.75 1.98
CA SER A 102 -1.93 12.19 1.78
C SER A 102 -2.56 12.52 0.43
N THR A 103 -2.99 13.76 0.25
CA THR A 103 -3.49 14.26 -1.03
C THR A 103 -2.43 14.38 -2.12
N SER A 104 -1.15 14.24 -1.76
CA SER A 104 -0.04 14.15 -2.70
C SER A 104 0.33 12.69 -3.01
N HIS A 105 -0.60 11.76 -2.77
CA HIS A 105 -0.45 10.34 -3.11
C HIS A 105 0.69 9.65 -2.36
N VAL A 106 1.02 10.14 -1.16
CA VAL A 106 2.05 9.55 -0.29
C VAL A 106 1.38 8.73 0.80
N LEU A 107 1.57 7.41 0.77
CA LEU A 107 1.16 6.49 1.82
C LEU A 107 2.23 6.43 2.91
N THR A 108 1.82 6.67 4.15
CA THR A 108 2.63 6.48 5.35
C THR A 108 2.04 5.35 6.18
N ILE A 109 2.86 4.36 6.49
CA ILE A 109 2.53 3.20 7.32
C ILE A 109 3.48 3.21 8.52
N GLU A 110 2.92 3.36 9.72
CA GLU A 110 3.62 3.22 10.99
C GLU A 110 3.32 1.84 11.56
N ILE A 111 4.37 1.04 11.77
CA ILE A 111 4.28 -0.31 12.33
C ILE A 111 5.13 -0.44 13.58
N ASN A 112 4.70 -1.31 14.48
CA ASN A 112 5.54 -1.83 15.54
C ASN A 112 6.02 -3.24 15.16
N VAL A 113 7.32 -3.37 14.92
CA VAL A 113 8.00 -4.65 14.74
C VAL A 113 8.24 -5.25 16.13
N LYS A 114 7.54 -6.35 16.44
CA LYS A 114 7.56 -7.04 17.74
C LYS A 114 8.75 -7.98 17.89
N SER A 115 9.24 -8.53 16.78
CA SER A 115 10.39 -9.44 16.68
C SER A 115 11.31 -8.97 15.55
N ASN A 116 12.62 -9.09 15.71
CA ASN A 116 13.55 -8.84 14.59
C ASN A 116 13.15 -9.70 13.38
N ILE A 117 13.04 -9.08 12.22
CA ILE A 117 12.61 -9.75 11.00
C ILE A 117 13.84 -10.42 10.36
N PRO A 118 13.78 -11.73 10.05
CA PRO A 118 14.93 -12.43 9.48
C PRO A 118 15.27 -11.88 8.10
N SER A 119 16.51 -12.12 7.69
CA SER A 119 16.99 -11.87 6.32
C SER A 119 17.61 -13.15 5.81
N ILE A 120 16.80 -13.94 5.12
CA ILE A 120 17.17 -15.25 4.55
C ILE A 120 16.63 -15.33 3.13
N SER A 121 17.39 -15.95 2.23
CA SER A 121 17.20 -15.84 0.77
C SER A 121 15.87 -16.35 0.22
N TYR A 122 15.12 -17.14 0.98
CA TYR A 122 13.85 -17.74 0.57
C TYR A 122 12.65 -17.16 1.33
N PHE A 123 12.88 -16.12 2.12
CA PHE A 123 11.87 -15.40 2.88
C PHE A 123 11.69 -14.02 2.27
N ASP A 124 10.45 -13.69 2.00
CA ASP A 124 10.01 -12.38 1.56
C ASP A 124 8.91 -11.94 2.52
N PHE A 125 9.15 -10.90 3.30
CA PHE A 125 8.14 -10.27 4.13
C PHE A 125 8.00 -8.84 3.71
N THR A 126 6.86 -8.52 3.11
CA THR A 126 6.62 -7.20 2.58
C THR A 126 5.43 -6.53 3.23
N ILE A 127 5.42 -5.21 3.16
CA ILE A 127 4.27 -4.38 3.50
C ILE A 127 4.10 -3.28 2.46
N GLY A 128 2.87 -2.89 2.20
CA GLY A 128 2.58 -1.78 1.32
C GLY A 128 1.09 -1.64 1.12
N TYR A 129 0.68 -1.46 -0.12
CA TYR A 129 -0.73 -1.35 -0.47
C TYR A 129 -1.07 -2.14 -1.74
N GLU A 130 -2.36 -2.42 -1.89
CA GLU A 130 -2.95 -3.00 -3.08
C GLU A 130 -4.20 -2.21 -3.48
N TYR A 131 -4.44 -2.10 -4.78
CA TYR A 131 -5.71 -1.58 -5.28
C TYR A 131 -6.77 -2.69 -5.36
N PRO A 132 -8.06 -2.34 -5.34
CA PRO A 132 -9.15 -3.24 -5.68
C PRO A 132 -8.96 -3.82 -7.08
N GLY A 133 -9.38 -5.07 -7.28
CA GLY A 133 -9.24 -5.74 -8.58
C GLY A 133 -9.91 -5.00 -9.74
N ALA A 134 -10.93 -4.19 -9.46
CA ALA A 134 -11.61 -3.34 -10.45
C ALA A 134 -10.68 -2.27 -11.06
N CYS A 135 -9.64 -1.82 -10.34
CA CYS A 135 -8.66 -0.87 -10.86
C CYS A 135 -7.73 -1.51 -11.89
N ARG A 136 -7.55 -2.84 -11.87
CA ARG A 136 -6.62 -3.59 -12.75
C ARG A 136 -5.16 -3.10 -12.70
N THR A 137 -4.79 -2.48 -11.59
CA THR A 137 -3.45 -1.95 -11.36
C THR A 137 -2.91 -2.55 -10.07
N ASP A 138 -1.69 -3.07 -10.11
CA ASP A 138 -1.04 -3.57 -8.89
C ASP A 138 -0.60 -2.40 -8.00
N GLY A 139 -0.64 -2.61 -6.69
CA GLY A 139 -0.06 -1.68 -5.73
C GLY A 139 1.46 -1.86 -5.59
N THR A 140 2.03 -1.23 -4.56
CA THR A 140 3.47 -1.29 -4.28
C THR A 140 3.70 -1.83 -2.87
N LYS A 141 4.68 -2.72 -2.74
CA LYS A 141 5.12 -3.29 -1.46
C LYS A 141 6.63 -3.09 -1.31
N VAL A 142 7.09 -2.97 -0.06
CA VAL A 142 8.51 -2.88 0.30
C VAL A 142 8.87 -4.04 1.22
N SER A 143 10.09 -4.54 1.10
CA SER A 143 10.59 -5.60 1.99
C SER A 143 10.83 -5.06 3.40
N LEU A 144 10.51 -5.89 4.38
CA LEU A 144 10.78 -5.72 5.81
C LEU A 144 11.94 -6.61 6.27
N GLU A 145 12.61 -7.33 5.37
CA GLU A 145 13.71 -8.21 5.74
C GLU A 145 14.81 -7.49 6.52
N GLY A 146 15.27 -8.11 7.60
CA GLY A 146 16.32 -7.55 8.46
C GLY A 146 15.87 -6.36 9.33
N MET A 147 14.61 -5.94 9.30
CA MET A 147 14.14 -4.85 10.17
C MET A 147 14.23 -5.25 11.64
N SER A 148 14.83 -4.37 12.45
CA SER A 148 14.96 -4.60 13.89
C SER A 148 13.64 -4.39 14.63
N LYS A 149 13.54 -4.92 15.85
CA LYS A 149 12.44 -4.67 16.77
C LYS A 149 12.31 -3.18 17.06
N GLY A 150 11.07 -2.68 17.13
CA GLY A 150 10.76 -1.29 17.43
C GLY A 150 9.75 -0.67 16.47
N LYS A 151 9.59 0.65 16.57
CA LYS A 151 8.69 1.41 15.70
C LYS A 151 9.39 1.80 14.41
N HIS A 152 8.71 1.59 13.29
CA HIS A 152 9.21 1.95 11.97
C HIS A 152 8.15 2.70 11.19
N THR A 153 8.60 3.67 10.40
CA THR A 153 7.74 4.43 9.48
C THR A 153 8.17 4.13 8.06
N ILE A 154 7.21 3.70 7.25
CA ILE A 154 7.41 3.33 5.86
C ILE A 154 6.61 4.30 5.01
N THR A 155 7.28 4.88 4.01
CA THR A 155 6.68 5.86 3.10
C THR A 155 6.76 5.32 1.68
N ILE A 156 5.61 5.28 1.00
CA ILE A 156 5.48 4.75 -0.36
C ILE A 156 4.68 5.75 -1.18
N ASN A 157 5.19 6.13 -2.36
CA ASN A 157 4.37 6.86 -3.32
C ASN A 157 3.38 5.89 -3.96
N THR A 158 2.09 6.17 -3.80
CA THR A 158 1.05 5.46 -4.51
C THR A 158 1.07 5.84 -5.99
N LYS A 159 0.40 5.05 -6.84
CA LYS A 159 0.22 5.40 -8.26
C LYS A 159 -0.80 6.53 -8.49
N GLY A 160 -1.40 7.07 -7.42
CA GLY A 160 -2.35 8.18 -7.50
C GLY A 160 -3.68 7.84 -8.16
N LEU A 161 -4.12 6.57 -8.09
CA LEU A 161 -5.43 6.20 -8.61
C LEU A 161 -6.50 6.57 -7.59
N VAL A 162 -7.45 7.41 -8.01
CA VAL A 162 -8.55 7.90 -7.17
C VAL A 162 -9.49 6.74 -6.77
N SER A 163 -9.12 6.00 -5.74
CA SER A 163 -9.74 4.73 -5.36
C SER A 163 -9.38 4.31 -3.95
N GLY A 164 -10.08 3.31 -3.41
CA GLY A 164 -9.65 2.63 -2.21
C GLY A 164 -8.29 1.96 -2.39
N ILE A 165 -7.51 1.92 -1.33
CA ILE A 165 -6.28 1.12 -1.22
C ILE A 165 -6.32 0.31 0.05
N ASN A 166 -5.82 -0.91 0.00
CA ASN A 166 -5.74 -1.80 1.15
C ASN A 166 -4.28 -1.89 1.60
N VAL A 167 -3.99 -1.43 2.82
CA VAL A 167 -2.68 -1.63 3.45
C VAL A 167 -2.53 -3.09 3.82
N VAL A 168 -1.55 -3.74 3.20
CA VAL A 168 -1.36 -5.19 3.24
C VAL A 168 0.06 -5.52 3.65
N ALA A 169 0.21 -6.59 4.43
CA ALA A 169 1.48 -7.29 4.52
C ALA A 169 1.36 -8.73 4.04
N GLU A 170 2.46 -9.25 3.51
CA GLU A 170 2.57 -10.60 2.98
C GLU A 170 3.86 -11.24 3.43
N ILE A 171 3.75 -12.49 3.88
CA ILE A 171 4.89 -13.36 4.12
C ILE A 171 4.85 -14.45 3.05
N LYS A 172 5.98 -14.66 2.38
CA LYS A 172 6.24 -15.81 1.53
C LYS A 172 7.55 -16.45 1.97
N ALA A 173 7.49 -17.70 2.41
CA ALA A 173 8.65 -18.45 2.87
C ALA A 173 8.55 -19.90 2.41
N ARG A 174 9.34 -20.29 1.41
CA ARG A 174 9.22 -21.61 0.74
C ARG A 174 7.77 -21.85 0.26
N ASP A 175 7.09 -22.85 0.81
CA ASP A 175 5.70 -23.20 0.50
C ASP A 175 4.68 -22.46 1.38
N TYR A 176 5.13 -21.78 2.43
CA TYR A 176 4.28 -20.98 3.30
C TYR A 176 3.97 -19.62 2.66
N LYS A 177 2.69 -19.25 2.67
CA LYS A 177 2.20 -17.93 2.27
C LYS A 177 1.16 -17.45 3.25
N GLU A 178 1.29 -16.20 3.67
CA GLU A 178 0.34 -15.52 4.55
C GLU A 178 0.11 -14.11 4.04
N ARG A 179 -1.13 -13.64 4.09
CA ARG A 179 -1.52 -12.29 3.68
C ARG A 179 -2.45 -11.70 4.72
N LYS A 180 -2.18 -10.46 5.12
CA LYS A 180 -3.01 -9.71 6.05
C LYS A 180 -3.35 -8.34 5.49
N VAL A 181 -4.64 -8.01 5.48
CA VAL A 181 -5.11 -6.63 5.27
C VAL A 181 -5.23 -5.97 6.64
N PHE A 182 -4.55 -4.86 6.85
CA PHE A 182 -4.64 -4.11 8.11
C PHE A 182 -5.70 -3.04 8.09
N LYS A 183 -5.77 -2.28 6.99
CA LYS A 183 -6.61 -1.08 6.91
C LYS A 183 -6.88 -0.71 5.47
N SER A 184 -8.12 -0.31 5.18
CA SER A 184 -8.49 0.33 3.92
C SER A 184 -8.40 1.85 4.08
N LEU A 185 -7.84 2.51 3.07
CA LEU A 185 -7.73 3.97 2.97
C LEU A 185 -8.30 4.41 1.64
N PHE A 186 -8.60 5.70 1.51
CA PHE A 186 -9.02 6.28 0.24
C PHE A 186 -7.91 7.19 -0.28
N ASP A 187 -7.29 6.80 -1.39
CA ASP A 187 -6.29 7.58 -2.09
C ASP A 187 -6.99 8.64 -2.95
N LYS A 188 -7.03 9.88 -2.45
CA LYS A 188 -7.76 10.99 -3.08
C LYS A 188 -6.86 12.21 -3.24
N PRO A 189 -6.93 12.92 -4.38
CA PRO A 189 -6.03 14.04 -4.68
C PRO A 189 -6.36 15.32 -3.90
N PHE A 190 -7.57 15.44 -3.35
CA PHE A 190 -8.01 16.55 -2.50
C PHE A 190 -9.31 16.19 -1.76
N ALA A 191 -9.72 17.03 -0.81
CA ALA A 191 -11.02 16.90 -0.16
C ALA A 191 -12.15 17.51 -0.99
N CYS A 192 -11.96 18.76 -1.44
CA CYS A 192 -12.91 19.55 -2.23
C CYS A 192 -12.16 20.34 -3.31
N LYS A 193 -12.73 20.43 -4.52
CA LYS A 193 -12.24 21.31 -5.58
C LYS A 193 -13.41 21.99 -6.28
N THR A 194 -13.32 23.30 -6.47
CA THR A 194 -14.22 24.05 -7.35
C THR A 194 -13.51 24.36 -8.66
N VAL A 195 -14.18 24.11 -9.78
CA VAL A 195 -13.78 24.53 -11.12
C VAL A 195 -14.87 25.43 -11.69
N PHE A 196 -14.44 26.46 -12.41
CA PHE A 196 -15.33 27.37 -13.12
C PHE A 196 -15.04 27.32 -14.61
N HIS A 197 -16.07 27.40 -15.43
CA HIS A 197 -15.94 27.36 -16.88
C HIS A 197 -17.01 28.21 -17.55
N GLU A 198 -16.62 29.10 -18.45
CA GLU A 198 -17.54 29.82 -19.32
C GLU A 198 -17.71 29.04 -20.62
N ILE A 199 -18.95 28.70 -20.95
CA ILE A 199 -19.28 27.87 -22.11
C ILE A 199 -19.02 28.66 -23.39
N ASN A 200 -18.19 28.10 -24.27
CA ASN A 200 -17.91 28.66 -25.59
C ASN A 200 -18.56 27.81 -26.71
N SER A 201 -18.44 28.28 -27.96
CA SER A 201 -19.03 27.60 -29.12
C SER A 201 -18.50 26.18 -29.36
N ASN A 202 -17.25 25.90 -29.00
CA ASN A 202 -16.66 24.57 -29.16
C ASN A 202 -17.24 23.58 -28.13
N ASP A 203 -17.49 24.02 -26.89
CA ASP A 203 -18.13 23.18 -25.88
C ASP A 203 -19.52 22.75 -26.32
N VAL A 204 -20.32 23.70 -26.84
CA VAL A 204 -21.67 23.44 -27.38
C VAL A 204 -21.61 22.51 -28.60
N MET A 205 -20.66 22.74 -29.51
CA MET A 205 -20.47 21.88 -30.69
C MET A 205 -20.13 20.44 -30.31
N MET A 206 -19.30 20.26 -29.29
CA MET A 206 -18.84 18.96 -28.82
C MET A 206 -19.78 18.34 -27.77
N ASP A 207 -20.81 19.09 -27.36
CA ASP A 207 -21.74 18.74 -26.28
C ASP A 207 -21.04 18.29 -24.99
N ARG A 208 -19.90 18.93 -24.69
CA ARG A 208 -19.04 18.53 -23.58
C ARG A 208 -18.20 19.66 -23.01
N VAL A 209 -18.05 19.65 -21.69
CA VAL A 209 -17.05 20.43 -20.96
C VAL A 209 -16.07 19.47 -20.32
N GLN A 210 -14.79 19.68 -20.58
CA GLN A 210 -13.71 18.91 -19.96
C GLN A 210 -12.94 19.81 -19.00
N SER A 211 -12.89 19.42 -17.73
CA SER A 211 -12.08 20.09 -16.72
C SER A 211 -10.96 19.16 -16.29
N LYS A 212 -9.71 19.60 -16.50
CA LYS A 212 -8.55 18.92 -15.92
C LYS A 212 -8.47 19.29 -14.45
N ILE A 213 -8.63 18.28 -13.61
CA ILE A 213 -8.44 18.36 -12.17
C ILE A 213 -7.15 17.57 -11.86
N PRO A 214 -6.38 17.86 -10.80
CA PRO A 214 -5.25 17.02 -10.44
C PRO A 214 -5.65 15.54 -10.38
N ASP A 215 -4.86 14.70 -11.05
CA ASP A 215 -4.92 13.23 -11.04
C ASP A 215 -6.15 12.57 -11.72
N PHE A 216 -7.12 13.35 -12.22
CA PHE A 216 -8.23 12.83 -13.04
C PHE A 216 -8.86 13.88 -13.96
N ILE A 217 -9.63 13.42 -14.95
CA ILE A 217 -10.40 14.29 -15.85
C ILE A 217 -11.87 14.24 -15.46
N LEU A 218 -12.47 15.42 -15.26
CA LEU A 218 -13.91 15.56 -15.15
C LEU A 218 -14.49 15.89 -16.53
N LEU A 219 -15.43 15.06 -16.99
CA LEU A 219 -16.13 15.25 -18.24
C LEU A 219 -17.62 15.44 -17.97
N LEU A 220 -18.15 16.61 -18.35
CA LEU A 220 -19.58 16.90 -18.33
C LEU A 220 -20.10 16.78 -19.77
N THR A 221 -21.17 16.02 -19.98
CA THR A 221 -21.83 15.86 -21.30
C THR A 221 -23.32 16.10 -21.18
N CYS A 222 -23.92 16.84 -22.11
CA CYS A 222 -25.33 17.23 -22.04
C CYS A 222 -26.12 16.70 -23.24
N PHE A 223 -26.28 15.37 -23.34
CA PHE A 223 -26.82 14.76 -24.55
C PHE A 223 -28.09 15.46 -25.11
N GLY A 224 -28.02 16.03 -26.32
CA GLY A 224 -29.16 16.26 -27.23
C GLY A 224 -30.33 17.17 -26.79
N LYS A 225 -31.06 17.69 -27.80
CA LYS A 225 -32.07 18.76 -27.66
C LYS A 225 -33.39 18.39 -26.94
N ILE A 226 -33.61 17.12 -26.57
CA ILE A 226 -34.87 16.66 -25.95
C ILE A 226 -34.57 15.58 -24.90
N GLY A 227 -34.76 15.95 -23.62
CA GLY A 227 -34.95 15.04 -22.49
C GLY A 227 -33.77 14.17 -22.07
N LYS A 228 -32.60 14.74 -21.76
CA LYS A 228 -31.46 13.92 -21.29
C LYS A 228 -30.73 14.57 -20.12
N ALA A 229 -30.64 13.80 -19.04
CA ALA A 229 -29.78 14.07 -17.91
C ALA A 229 -28.35 14.37 -18.38
N ALA A 230 -27.77 15.49 -17.92
CA ALA A 230 -26.35 15.69 -18.08
C ALA A 230 -25.60 14.56 -17.36
N ARG A 231 -24.50 14.09 -17.91
CA ARG A 231 -23.66 13.07 -17.28
C ARG A 231 -22.36 13.69 -16.85
N VAL A 232 -21.89 13.26 -15.70
CA VAL A 232 -20.53 13.49 -15.23
C VAL A 232 -19.76 12.18 -15.27
N ALA A 233 -18.59 12.22 -15.89
CA ALA A 233 -17.65 11.11 -15.86
C ALA A 233 -16.35 11.56 -15.18
N ILE A 234 -15.78 10.66 -14.38
CA ILE A 234 -14.42 10.75 -13.89
C ILE A 234 -13.61 9.69 -14.62
N THR A 235 -12.55 10.15 -15.30
CA THR A 235 -11.54 9.28 -15.91
C THR A 235 -10.32 9.25 -15.00
N ILE A 236 -10.01 8.09 -14.44
CA ILE A 236 -8.80 7.83 -13.65
C ILE A 236 -7.68 7.40 -14.62
N LEU A 237 -6.41 7.53 -14.20
CA LEU A 237 -5.25 6.97 -14.91
C LEU A 237 -5.55 5.53 -15.40
N GLU A 238 -5.10 5.18 -16.61
CA GLU A 238 -5.37 3.90 -17.30
C GLU A 238 -6.79 3.74 -17.93
N GLY A 239 -7.59 4.81 -18.00
CA GLY A 239 -8.81 4.83 -18.83
C GLY A 239 -10.05 4.22 -18.17
N LEU A 240 -10.01 4.00 -16.86
CA LEU A 240 -11.18 3.63 -16.07
C LEU A 240 -12.13 4.83 -15.94
N ASN A 241 -13.36 4.66 -16.43
CA ASN A 241 -14.37 5.71 -16.46
C ASN A 241 -15.54 5.35 -15.55
N PHE A 242 -15.84 6.23 -14.60
CA PHE A 242 -17.03 6.13 -13.76
C PHE A 242 -17.98 7.25 -14.11
N VAL A 243 -19.24 6.90 -14.38
CA VAL A 243 -20.23 7.84 -14.89
C VAL A 243 -21.41 7.89 -13.93
N ALA A 244 -21.84 9.10 -13.61
CA ALA A 244 -23.11 9.36 -12.94
C ALA A 244 -23.91 10.38 -13.75
N SER A 245 -25.22 10.36 -13.55
CA SER A 245 -26.13 11.29 -14.22
C SER A 245 -26.61 12.34 -13.22
N PHE A 246 -26.73 13.58 -13.68
CA PHE A 246 -27.55 14.59 -13.06
C PHE A 246 -29.03 14.33 -13.37
N ASP A 247 -29.93 15.15 -12.83
CA ASP A 247 -31.35 15.00 -13.12
C ASP A 247 -31.72 15.53 -14.52
N THR A 248 -32.96 15.23 -14.92
CA THR A 248 -33.52 15.62 -16.23
C THR A 248 -33.84 17.11 -16.34
N SER A 249 -33.72 17.89 -15.26
CA SER A 249 -33.92 19.34 -15.28
C SER A 249 -32.64 20.11 -15.63
N THR A 250 -31.52 19.40 -15.81
CA THR A 250 -30.28 20.03 -16.28
C THR A 250 -30.50 20.71 -17.64
N PRO A 251 -30.29 22.02 -17.78
CA PRO A 251 -30.50 22.74 -19.03
C PRO A 251 -29.50 22.30 -20.10
N ALA A 252 -29.88 22.46 -21.37
CA ALA A 252 -28.97 22.27 -22.48
C ALA A 252 -27.80 23.27 -22.42
N MET A 253 -26.64 22.84 -22.90
CA MET A 253 -25.44 23.66 -22.97
C MET A 253 -25.63 24.81 -23.97
N ALA A 254 -25.36 26.04 -23.54
CA ALA A 254 -25.47 27.23 -24.37
C ALA A 254 -24.27 28.18 -24.18
N VAL A 255 -23.81 28.77 -25.28
CA VAL A 255 -22.69 29.73 -25.27
C VAL A 255 -22.98 30.87 -24.31
N GLY A 256 -21.99 31.23 -23.49
CA GLY A 256 -22.07 32.29 -22.49
C GLY A 256 -22.55 31.84 -21.12
N GLN A 257 -23.14 30.65 -20.98
CA GLN A 257 -23.45 30.10 -19.66
C GLN A 257 -22.18 29.97 -18.80
N TYR A 258 -22.32 30.11 -17.49
CA TYR A 258 -21.20 29.98 -16.57
C TYR A 258 -21.42 28.81 -15.61
N TYR A 259 -20.54 27.81 -15.73
CA TYR A 259 -20.62 26.57 -14.98
C TYR A 259 -19.69 26.68 -13.79
N ARG A 260 -20.22 26.37 -12.60
CA ARG A 260 -19.45 26.17 -11.38
C ARG A 260 -19.65 24.73 -10.94
N THR A 261 -18.56 23.98 -10.91
CA THR A 261 -18.55 22.58 -10.55
C THR A 261 -17.75 22.37 -9.28
N ILE A 262 -18.39 21.87 -8.23
CA ILE A 262 -17.73 21.44 -6.99
C ILE A 262 -17.60 19.92 -7.01
N THR A 263 -16.40 19.43 -6.75
CA THR A 263 -16.11 18.00 -6.61
C THR A 263 -15.62 17.72 -5.20
N ASP A 264 -16.34 16.86 -4.48
CA ASP A 264 -16.08 16.51 -3.08
C ASP A 264 -15.90 15.01 -2.90
N PHE A 265 -14.77 14.61 -2.31
CA PHE A 265 -14.45 13.22 -2.03
C PHE A 265 -14.73 12.88 -0.57
N THR A 266 -15.66 11.95 -0.34
CA THR A 266 -16.05 11.49 0.99
C THR A 266 -15.19 10.32 1.47
N THR A 267 -15.28 9.95 2.74
CA THR A 267 -14.57 8.79 3.30
C THR A 267 -15.09 7.46 2.78
N ASP A 268 -16.31 7.42 2.24
CA ASP A 268 -17.00 6.20 1.84
C ASP A 268 -16.81 5.90 0.34
N TYR A 269 -15.66 6.31 -0.21
CA TYR A 269 -15.28 6.09 -1.61
C TYR A 269 -16.26 6.70 -2.62
N GLN A 270 -16.89 7.82 -2.26
CA GLN A 270 -17.79 8.55 -3.15
C GLN A 270 -17.16 9.86 -3.60
N CYS A 271 -17.33 10.16 -4.88
CA CYS A 271 -17.10 11.47 -5.46
C CYS A 271 -18.44 12.15 -5.73
N ASN A 272 -18.73 13.19 -4.97
CA ASN A 272 -19.91 14.02 -5.14
C ASN A 272 -19.57 15.18 -6.08
N VAL A 273 -20.36 15.34 -7.14
CA VAL A 273 -20.23 16.45 -8.07
C VAL A 273 -21.46 17.31 -7.99
N THR A 274 -21.28 18.56 -7.57
CA THR A 274 -22.34 19.58 -7.59
C THR A 274 -22.11 20.48 -8.79
N LEU A 275 -23.10 20.54 -9.68
CA LEU A 275 -23.10 21.42 -10.84
C LEU A 275 -24.09 22.55 -10.62
N THR A 276 -23.57 23.77 -10.61
CA THR A 276 -24.36 25.01 -10.59
C THR A 276 -24.16 25.74 -11.92
N ILE A 277 -25.24 26.10 -12.59
CA ILE A 277 -25.20 26.80 -13.88
C ILE A 277 -25.83 28.17 -13.71
N TYR A 278 -25.12 29.20 -14.15
CA TYR A 278 -25.58 30.57 -14.22
C TYR A 278 -25.80 30.98 -15.68
N ALA A 279 -26.70 31.94 -15.91
CA ALA A 279 -26.99 32.43 -17.26
C ALA A 279 -25.76 33.04 -17.93
N SER A 280 -24.87 33.67 -17.15
CA SER A 280 -23.61 34.27 -17.60
C SER A 280 -22.62 34.50 -16.46
N VAL A 281 -21.36 34.83 -16.81
CA VAL A 281 -20.36 35.31 -15.83
C VAL A 281 -20.87 36.55 -15.07
N ALA A 282 -21.60 37.44 -15.75
CA ALA A 282 -22.17 38.65 -15.15
C ALA A 282 -23.22 38.29 -14.09
N SER A 283 -24.15 37.37 -14.40
CA SER A 283 -25.17 36.92 -13.44
C SER A 283 -24.55 36.30 -12.19
N TYR A 284 -23.49 35.50 -12.34
CA TYR A 284 -22.74 34.95 -11.20
C TYR A 284 -22.11 36.05 -10.33
N LYS A 285 -21.44 37.03 -10.97
CA LYS A 285 -20.79 38.15 -10.24
C LYS A 285 -21.80 39.06 -9.55
N ALA A 286 -23.00 39.20 -10.11
CA ALA A 286 -24.10 39.95 -9.52
C ALA A 286 -24.82 39.20 -8.37
N GLY A 287 -24.48 37.92 -8.15
CA GLY A 287 -25.12 37.08 -7.13
C GLY A 287 -26.54 36.65 -7.50
N GLU A 288 -26.86 36.63 -8.79
CA GLU A 288 -28.18 36.18 -9.26
C GLU A 288 -28.39 34.69 -9.00
N ALA A 289 -29.66 34.28 -8.94
CA ALA A 289 -30.01 32.87 -8.75
C ALA A 289 -29.51 32.04 -9.95
N PRO A 290 -28.92 30.86 -9.70
CA PRO A 290 -28.50 29.97 -10.77
C PRO A 290 -29.73 29.43 -11.52
N ILE A 291 -29.58 29.23 -12.83
CA ILE A 291 -30.62 28.60 -13.66
C ILE A 291 -30.74 27.09 -13.39
N TYR A 292 -29.72 26.49 -12.79
CA TYR A 292 -29.73 25.09 -12.37
C TYR A 292 -28.74 24.87 -11.22
N ASN A 293 -29.11 24.00 -10.28
CA ASN A 293 -28.24 23.55 -9.21
C ASN A 293 -28.58 22.10 -8.87
N GLY A 294 -27.70 21.18 -9.25
CA GLY A 294 -27.92 19.75 -9.05
C GLY A 294 -26.67 19.03 -8.55
N LYS A 295 -26.89 17.85 -8.00
CA LYS A 295 -25.84 17.00 -7.43
C LYS A 295 -25.91 15.62 -8.08
N SER A 296 -24.75 15.05 -8.35
CA SER A 296 -24.59 13.66 -8.75
C SER A 296 -23.50 13.00 -7.90
N THR A 297 -23.58 11.68 -7.75
CA THR A 297 -22.64 10.91 -6.93
C THR A 297 -22.07 9.76 -7.75
N ILE A 298 -20.75 9.69 -7.78
CA ILE A 298 -19.98 8.63 -8.41
C ILE A 298 -19.41 7.73 -7.31
N TYR A 299 -19.64 6.42 -7.42
CA TYR A 299 -19.05 5.41 -6.54
C TYR A 299 -17.73 4.92 -7.14
N LEU A 300 -16.66 5.00 -6.35
CA LEU A 300 -15.32 4.63 -6.77
C LEU A 300 -14.98 3.21 -6.27
N PRO A 301 -14.06 2.50 -6.96
CA PRO A 301 -13.60 1.19 -6.53
C PRO A 301 -12.99 1.24 -5.13
N HIS A 302 -13.28 0.22 -4.33
CA HIS A 302 -12.73 0.02 -2.99
C HIS A 302 -12.67 -1.46 -2.61
#